data_AF-A0A117NKI6-F1
#
_entry.id   AF-A0A117NKI6-F1
#
_cell.length_a   1.000
_cell.length_b   1.000
_cell.length_c   1.000
_cell.angle_alpha   90.00
_cell.angle_beta   90.00
_cell.angle_gamma   90.00
#
_symmetry.space_group_name_H-M   'P 1'
#
loop_
_entity.id
_entity.type
_entity.pdbx_description
1 polymer ?
#
loop_
_entity_poly.entity_id
_entity_poly.type
_entity_poly.pdbx_seq_one_letter_code
_entity_poly.pdbx_strand_id
1 'polypeptide(L)'
;MLGYDECNNPSPHNGTELHKPKSLFRRVLEVDTPAPGYTTCDDLGDDGDDTPHSEIPEYTQPAHVQATAAFPQDGEPGKVDLIFSDFLGPRIVTALNSANPAKNYTTDDTRLYLPEDFTTNTFLPTYASMAWQDNINDCPIAG
;
A
#
# COMPACT_ATOMS: atom_id res chain seq x y z
N MET A 1 21.73 12.13 -12.04
CA MET A 1 22.71 12.56 -11.03
C MET A 1 21.92 13.17 -9.89
N LEU A 2 21.42 12.32 -9.00
CA LEU A 2 20.85 12.74 -7.72
C LEU A 2 21.58 11.88 -6.70
N GLY A 3 22.46 12.53 -5.94
CA GLY A 3 23.13 11.96 -4.79
C GLY A 3 22.19 12.07 -3.61
N TYR A 4 21.58 10.96 -3.28
CA TYR A 4 21.11 10.62 -1.96
C TYR A 4 21.65 9.20 -1.75
N ASP A 5 22.12 8.93 -0.54
CA ASP A 5 22.78 7.71 -0.04
C ASP A 5 24.19 8.03 0.40
N GLU A 6 24.32 8.56 1.62
CA GLU A 6 25.51 8.28 2.43
C GLU A 6 25.15 8.46 3.92
N CYS A 7 24.46 7.45 4.47
CA CYS A 7 24.34 7.23 5.91
C CYS A 7 25.63 6.57 6.42
N ASN A 8 26.76 7.29 6.34
CA ASN A 8 28.02 6.81 6.89
C ASN A 8 28.56 7.85 7.88
N ASN A 9 28.14 7.71 9.15
CA ASN A 9 28.85 8.35 10.26
C ASN A 9 28.93 7.37 11.44
N PRO A 10 30.06 6.69 11.66
CA PRO A 10 30.17 5.75 12.78
C PRO A 10 30.22 6.51 14.11
N SER A 11 29.25 6.26 14.98
CA SER A 11 29.23 6.80 16.35
C SER A 11 30.31 6.14 17.23
N PRO A 12 31.03 6.88 18.09
CA PRO A 12 32.17 6.37 18.84
C PRO A 12 31.74 5.83 20.21
N HIS A 13 31.08 4.68 20.25
CA HIS A 13 30.89 3.97 21.51
C HIS A 13 32.06 3.02 21.78
N ASN A 14 33.10 3.60 22.38
CA ASN A 14 34.23 2.90 22.99
C ASN A 14 33.72 2.00 24.12
N GLY A 15 33.95 0.68 23.99
CA GLY A 15 33.47 -0.30 24.94
C GLY A 15 34.29 -0.39 26.22
N THR A 16 33.62 -0.73 27.33
CA THR A 16 34.18 -1.51 28.44
C THR A 16 33.04 -2.15 29.22
N GLU A 17 32.95 -3.48 29.19
CA GLU A 17 32.95 -4.38 30.36
C GLU A 17 32.15 -5.67 30.10
N LEU A 18 32.89 -6.78 30.19
CA LEU A 18 32.46 -8.13 29.84
C LEU A 18 31.86 -8.83 31.09
N HIS A 19 30.54 -8.85 31.23
CA HIS A 19 29.86 -9.76 32.16
C HIS A 19 29.40 -11.02 31.41
N LYS A 20 30.05 -12.16 31.67
CA LYS A 20 29.66 -13.47 31.12
C LYS A 20 28.41 -14.02 31.83
N PRO A 21 27.27 -14.23 31.15
CA PRO A 21 26.15 -14.98 31.71
C PRO A 21 26.27 -16.48 31.40
N LYS A 22 25.80 -17.30 32.35
CA LYS A 22 25.75 -18.76 32.25
C LYS A 22 24.74 -19.19 31.19
N SER A 23 25.17 -20.06 30.28
CA SER A 23 24.39 -20.61 29.18
C SER A 23 23.21 -21.47 29.67
N LEU A 24 21.98 -20.99 29.48
CA LEU A 24 20.82 -21.84 29.26
C LEU A 24 20.70 -22.00 27.74
N PHE A 25 20.69 -23.23 27.25
CA PHE A 25 20.61 -23.55 25.83
C PHE A 25 19.33 -22.97 25.22
N ARG A 26 19.41 -21.73 24.72
CA ARG A 26 18.45 -21.19 23.77
C ARG A 26 18.76 -21.87 22.45
N ARG A 27 17.77 -22.53 21.86
CA ARG A 27 17.85 -22.94 20.45
C ARG A 27 17.90 -21.64 19.65
N VAL A 28 19.10 -21.16 19.38
CA VAL A 28 19.33 -20.13 18.35
C VAL A 28 19.02 -20.86 17.05
N LEU A 29 17.79 -20.69 16.55
CA LEU A 29 17.58 -20.90 15.12
C LEU A 29 18.57 -19.95 14.46
N GLU A 30 19.50 -20.51 13.71
CA GLU A 30 20.43 -19.75 12.86
C GLU A 30 19.57 -19.08 11.78
N VAL A 31 18.94 -17.96 12.16
CA VAL A 31 18.25 -17.07 11.25
C VAL A 31 19.35 -16.19 10.68
N ASP A 32 20.17 -16.78 9.82
CA ASP A 32 21.31 -16.09 9.18
C ASP A 32 20.80 -14.96 8.24
N THR A 33 19.49 -14.96 7.94
CA THR A 33 18.78 -13.93 7.18
C THR A 33 17.71 -13.26 8.03
N PRO A 34 17.85 -11.98 8.39
CA PRO A 34 16.83 -11.20 9.08
C PRO A 34 15.48 -11.25 8.35
N ALA A 35 14.38 -11.34 9.11
CA ALA A 35 13.04 -11.29 8.53
C ALA A 35 12.76 -9.89 7.92
N PRO A 36 11.96 -9.77 6.86
CA PRO A 36 11.57 -8.46 6.32
C PRO A 36 10.82 -7.63 7.37
N GLY A 37 11.18 -6.36 7.49
CA GLY A 37 10.62 -5.46 8.49
C GLY A 37 11.11 -4.03 8.32
N TYR A 38 10.83 -3.18 9.32
CA TYR A 38 11.29 -1.80 9.31
C TYR A 38 12.80 -1.71 9.59
N THR A 39 13.45 -0.83 8.85
CA THR A 39 14.85 -0.38 9.01
C THR A 39 14.81 1.15 9.06
N THR A 40 14.49 1.69 10.22
CA THR A 40 14.14 3.09 10.44
C THR A 40 15.39 3.94 10.52
N CYS A 41 15.49 4.96 9.66
CA CYS A 41 16.51 6.00 9.77
C CYS A 41 15.85 7.32 10.20
N ASP A 42 16.32 7.88 11.30
CA ASP A 42 15.87 9.19 11.80
C ASP A 42 17.04 10.06 12.29
N ASP A 43 16.73 11.17 12.96
CA ASP A 43 17.74 12.14 13.43
C ASP A 43 18.73 11.53 14.46
N LEU A 44 18.42 10.36 15.04
CA LEU A 44 19.27 9.65 15.99
C LEU A 44 20.08 8.50 15.38
N GLY A 45 19.89 8.19 14.08
CA GLY A 45 20.60 7.14 13.38
C GLY A 45 19.69 6.08 12.76
N ASP A 46 20.21 4.87 12.57
CA ASP A 46 19.55 3.73 11.92
C ASP A 46 19.49 2.47 12.79
N ASP A 47 19.88 2.55 14.07
CA ASP A 47 19.96 1.44 15.02
C ASP A 47 18.83 1.44 16.07
N GLY A 48 17.77 2.22 15.82
CA GLY A 48 16.65 2.42 16.74
C GLY A 48 15.61 1.28 16.78
N ASP A 49 15.58 0.42 15.76
CA ASP A 49 14.64 -0.71 15.72
C ASP A 49 15.02 -1.79 16.75
N ASP A 50 14.04 -2.31 17.50
CA ASP A 50 14.26 -3.27 18.58
C ASP A 50 14.63 -4.69 18.10
N THR A 51 14.39 -4.97 16.82
CA THR A 51 14.65 -6.25 16.14
C THR A 51 15.36 -6.00 14.80
N PRO A 52 16.48 -6.67 14.51
CA PRO A 52 17.12 -6.57 13.20
C PRO A 52 16.23 -7.13 12.08
N HIS A 53 16.03 -6.35 11.02
CA HIS A 53 15.23 -6.73 9.86
C HIS A 53 16.02 -6.64 8.54
N SER A 54 15.52 -7.32 7.51
CA SER A 54 15.83 -6.95 6.12
C SER A 54 14.88 -5.84 5.68
N GLU A 55 15.40 -4.86 4.96
CA GLU A 55 14.64 -3.71 4.48
C GLU A 55 13.47 -4.15 3.57
N ILE A 56 12.30 -3.53 3.77
CA ILE A 56 11.15 -3.68 2.88
C ILE A 56 11.31 -2.73 1.69
N PRO A 57 11.27 -3.20 0.44
CA PRO A 57 11.40 -2.32 -0.72
C PRO A 57 10.30 -1.26 -0.79
N GLU A 58 10.71 -0.02 -1.05
CA GLU A 58 9.79 1.07 -1.34
C GLU A 58 9.52 1.20 -2.83
N TYR A 59 8.26 1.48 -3.18
CA TYR A 59 7.84 1.75 -4.54
C TYR A 59 7.03 3.04 -4.58
N THR A 60 7.38 3.94 -5.50
CA THR A 60 6.58 5.15 -5.73
C THR A 60 5.20 4.77 -6.25
N GLN A 61 4.16 5.17 -5.54
CA GLN A 61 2.78 4.95 -5.95
C GLN A 61 2.21 6.22 -6.58
N PRO A 62 1.41 6.10 -7.66
CA PRO A 62 0.70 7.26 -8.19
C PRO A 62 -0.36 7.72 -7.19
N ALA A 63 -0.70 9.01 -7.24
CA ALA A 63 -1.76 9.56 -6.39
C ALA A 63 -3.12 8.88 -6.60
N HIS A 64 -3.37 8.40 -7.82
CA HIS A 64 -4.60 7.73 -8.22
C HIS A 64 -4.29 6.57 -9.17
N VAL A 65 -5.08 5.51 -9.06
CA VAL A 65 -5.10 4.39 -10.02
C VAL A 65 -6.43 4.39 -10.76
N GLN A 66 -6.43 3.93 -12.00
CA GLN A 66 -7.63 3.82 -12.82
C GLN A 66 -7.68 2.48 -13.54
N ALA A 67 -8.89 2.02 -13.83
CA ALA A 67 -9.13 0.88 -14.70
C ALA A 67 -10.16 1.28 -15.76
N THR A 68 -9.96 0.83 -16.99
CA THR A 68 -10.96 0.94 -18.06
C THR A 68 -11.73 -0.37 -18.15
N ALA A 69 -13.05 -0.27 -18.28
CA ALA A 69 -13.92 -1.43 -18.37
C ALA A 69 -14.86 -1.27 -19.57
N ALA A 70 -15.04 -2.34 -20.34
CA ALA A 70 -15.94 -2.39 -21.49
C ALA A 70 -15.66 -1.36 -22.59
N PHE A 71 -14.42 -0.88 -22.72
CA PHE A 71 -14.04 -0.03 -23.86
C PHE A 71 -13.99 -0.90 -25.14
N PRO A 72 -14.25 -0.32 -26.32
CA PRO A 72 -14.12 -1.03 -27.60
C PRO A 72 -12.73 -1.63 -27.76
N GLN A 73 -12.64 -2.79 -28.42
CA GLN A 73 -11.35 -3.41 -28.74
C GLN A 73 -10.51 -2.52 -29.66
N ASP A 74 -11.17 -1.82 -30.58
CA ASP A 74 -10.56 -0.88 -31.51
C ASP A 74 -11.15 0.53 -31.30
N GLY A 75 -10.29 1.46 -30.87
CA GLY A 75 -10.61 2.89 -30.75
C GLY A 75 -11.15 3.33 -29.39
N GLU A 76 -11.47 4.62 -29.29
CA GLU A 76 -11.96 5.26 -28.07
C GLU A 76 -13.49 5.26 -28.00
N PRO A 77 -14.09 5.06 -26.81
CA PRO A 77 -15.53 5.18 -26.65
C PRO A 77 -16.00 6.62 -26.87
N GLY A 78 -17.13 6.80 -27.55
CA GLY A 78 -17.74 8.14 -27.74
C GLY A 78 -18.28 8.76 -26.45
N LYS A 79 -18.56 7.95 -25.43
CA LYS A 79 -18.96 8.37 -24.09
C LYS A 79 -18.50 7.33 -23.07
N VAL A 80 -18.09 7.80 -21.89
CA VAL A 80 -17.70 6.96 -20.76
C VAL A 80 -18.50 7.33 -19.51
N ASP A 81 -18.71 6.35 -18.65
CA ASP A 81 -19.12 6.58 -17.27
C ASP A 81 -17.86 6.69 -16.41
N LEU A 82 -17.63 7.85 -15.80
CA LEU A 82 -16.52 8.06 -14.88
C LEU A 82 -16.98 7.69 -13.47
N ILE A 83 -16.52 6.53 -12.99
CA ILE A 83 -16.89 5.98 -11.68
C ILE A 83 -15.77 6.27 -10.69
N PHE A 84 -16.12 6.82 -9.52
CA PHE A 84 -15.18 7.19 -8.46
C PHE A 84 -15.86 7.11 -7.10
N SER A 85 -15.07 7.01 -6.03
CA SER A 85 -15.59 7.13 -4.67
C SER A 85 -16.16 8.51 -4.43
N ASP A 86 -17.34 8.59 -3.82
CA ASP A 86 -18.10 9.83 -3.59
C ASP A 86 -17.30 11.00 -2.99
N PHE A 87 -16.41 10.74 -2.02
CA PHE A 87 -15.57 11.74 -1.39
C PHE A 87 -14.58 12.42 -2.36
N LEU A 88 -14.30 11.81 -3.51
CA LEU A 88 -13.49 12.39 -4.58
C LEU A 88 -14.28 13.35 -5.46
N GLY A 89 -15.62 13.41 -5.36
CA GLY A 89 -16.49 14.23 -6.20
C GLY A 89 -16.02 15.66 -6.43
N PRO A 90 -15.71 16.45 -5.39
CA PRO A 90 -15.20 17.81 -5.56
C PRO A 90 -13.89 17.89 -6.36
N ARG A 91 -12.98 16.91 -6.18
CA ARG A 91 -11.69 16.85 -6.91
C ARG A 91 -11.92 16.50 -8.37
N ILE A 92 -12.80 15.54 -8.65
CA ILE A 92 -13.15 15.14 -10.02
C ILE A 92 -13.82 16.28 -10.77
N VAL A 93 -14.80 16.95 -10.16
CA VAL A 93 -15.47 18.12 -10.76
C VAL A 93 -14.46 19.22 -11.10
N THR A 94 -13.53 19.50 -10.18
CA THR A 94 -12.46 20.48 -10.42
C THR A 94 -11.59 20.08 -11.61
N ALA A 95 -11.20 18.81 -11.69
CA ALA A 95 -10.39 18.30 -12.80
C ALA A 95 -11.15 18.35 -14.14
N LEU A 96 -12.44 17.98 -14.16
CA LEU A 96 -13.28 18.03 -15.36
C LEU A 96 -13.48 19.46 -15.87
N ASN A 97 -13.77 20.41 -14.99
CA ASN A 97 -13.92 21.82 -15.36
C ASN A 97 -12.59 22.44 -15.82
N SER A 98 -11.47 22.00 -15.23
CA SER A 98 -10.13 22.43 -15.69
C SER A 98 -9.80 21.87 -17.08
N ALA A 99 -10.17 20.61 -17.36
CA ALA A 99 -9.95 19.97 -18.66
C ALA A 99 -10.93 20.45 -19.74
N ASN A 100 -12.13 20.91 -19.35
CA ASN A 100 -13.16 21.43 -20.25
C ASN A 100 -13.79 22.73 -19.73
N PRO A 101 -13.09 23.88 -19.90
CA PRO A 101 -13.52 25.16 -19.32
C PRO A 101 -14.87 25.70 -19.81
N ALA A 102 -15.38 25.19 -20.93
CA ALA A 102 -16.70 25.55 -21.45
C ALA A 102 -17.84 24.83 -20.72
N LYS A 103 -17.52 23.84 -19.88
CA LYS A 103 -18.47 23.11 -19.03
C LYS A 103 -18.37 23.61 -17.60
N ASN A 104 -19.47 23.50 -16.87
CA ASN A 104 -19.55 23.84 -15.46
C ASN A 104 -20.24 22.70 -14.73
N TYR A 105 -19.51 21.59 -14.54
CA TYR A 105 -19.97 20.47 -13.75
C TYR A 105 -20.04 20.85 -12.27
N THR A 106 -21.00 20.28 -11.56
CA THR A 106 -21.08 20.32 -10.09
C THR A 106 -21.18 18.90 -9.54
N THR A 107 -21.09 18.74 -8.22
CA THR A 107 -21.32 17.44 -7.58
C THR A 107 -22.76 16.94 -7.75
N ASP A 108 -23.70 17.82 -8.04
CA ASP A 108 -25.11 17.46 -8.30
C ASP A 108 -25.29 16.76 -9.65
N ASP A 109 -24.30 16.86 -10.55
CA ASP A 109 -24.25 16.12 -11.82
C ASP A 109 -23.83 14.64 -11.63
N THR A 110 -23.55 14.23 -10.40
CA THR A 110 -23.14 12.87 -10.05
C THR A 110 -24.31 12.06 -9.49
N ARG A 111 -24.24 10.74 -9.61
CA ARG A 111 -25.21 9.83 -9.02
C ARG A 111 -24.50 8.55 -8.59
N LEU A 112 -25.09 7.84 -7.62
CA LEU A 112 -24.62 6.52 -7.22
C LEU A 112 -24.67 5.56 -8.42
N TYR A 113 -23.53 4.96 -8.73
CA TYR A 113 -23.41 3.93 -9.78
C TYR A 113 -23.81 2.54 -9.27
N LEU A 114 -23.63 2.29 -7.97
CA LEU A 114 -23.97 1.06 -7.26
C LEU A 114 -24.92 1.37 -6.09
N PRO A 115 -25.58 0.36 -5.49
CA PRO A 115 -26.36 0.54 -4.27
C PRO A 115 -25.56 1.23 -3.16
N GLU A 116 -26.24 2.04 -2.34
CA GLU A 116 -25.61 2.85 -1.28
C GLU A 116 -24.90 1.99 -0.21
N ASP A 117 -25.38 0.76 0.02
CA ASP A 117 -24.78 -0.21 0.93
C ASP A 117 -23.57 -0.95 0.34
N PHE A 118 -23.27 -0.75 -0.95
CA PHE A 118 -22.10 -1.29 -1.60
C PHE A 118 -20.94 -0.29 -1.57
N THR A 119 -19.98 -0.53 -0.68
CA THR A 119 -18.85 0.37 -0.41
C THR A 119 -17.52 -0.26 -0.80
N THR A 120 -16.44 0.52 -0.80
CA THR A 120 -15.08 0.00 -1.02
C THR A 120 -14.69 -1.06 0.02
N ASN A 121 -15.27 -1.02 1.22
CA ASN A 121 -15.05 -2.04 2.25
C ASN A 121 -15.73 -3.38 1.92
N THR A 122 -16.83 -3.38 1.17
CA THR A 122 -17.55 -4.61 0.78
C THR A 122 -17.12 -5.13 -0.59
N PHE A 123 -16.50 -4.29 -1.43
CA PHE A 123 -16.04 -4.66 -2.76
C PHE A 123 -15.09 -5.87 -2.76
N LEU A 124 -13.97 -5.81 -2.03
CA LEU A 124 -12.98 -6.89 -2.02
C LEU A 124 -13.53 -8.21 -1.44
N PRO A 125 -14.25 -8.22 -0.30
CA PRO A 125 -14.90 -9.43 0.20
C PRO A 125 -15.90 -10.04 -0.78
N THR A 126 -16.69 -9.21 -1.48
CA THR A 126 -17.66 -9.67 -2.48
C THR A 126 -16.95 -10.27 -3.70
N TYR A 127 -15.88 -9.63 -4.18
CA TYR A 127 -15.08 -10.16 -5.27
C TYR A 127 -14.42 -11.49 -4.89
N ALA A 128 -13.79 -11.55 -3.72
CA ALA A 128 -13.13 -12.75 -3.23
C ALA A 128 -14.10 -13.94 -3.11
N SER A 129 -15.31 -13.73 -2.59
CA SER A 129 -16.33 -14.77 -2.46
C SER A 129 -16.87 -15.27 -3.81
N MET A 130 -16.61 -14.56 -4.91
CA MET A 130 -16.96 -14.98 -6.26
C MET A 130 -15.77 -15.59 -7.00
N ALA A 131 -14.58 -15.01 -6.86
CA ALA A 131 -13.41 -15.29 -7.68
C ALA A 131 -12.44 -16.32 -7.06
N TRP A 132 -12.41 -16.44 -5.73
CA TRP A 132 -11.47 -17.32 -5.02
C TRP A 132 -12.18 -18.55 -4.47
N GLN A 133 -12.71 -19.36 -5.39
CA GLN A 133 -13.45 -20.59 -5.05
C GLN A 133 -12.57 -21.84 -5.02
N ASP A 134 -11.32 -21.73 -5.48
CA ASP A 134 -10.38 -22.83 -5.50
C ASP A 134 -9.96 -23.22 -4.07
N ASN A 135 -9.93 -24.53 -3.80
CA ASN A 135 -9.49 -25.12 -2.53
C ASN A 135 -10.23 -24.62 -1.27
N ILE A 136 -11.41 -24.00 -1.39
CA ILE A 136 -12.18 -23.51 -0.24
C ILE A 136 -12.60 -24.63 0.72
N ASN A 137 -12.84 -25.83 0.18
CA ASN A 137 -13.20 -27.03 0.95
C ASN A 137 -12.00 -27.63 1.71
N ASP A 138 -10.78 -27.28 1.32
CA ASP A 138 -9.52 -27.73 1.95
C ASP A 138 -8.99 -26.70 2.96
N CYS A 139 -9.82 -25.72 3.35
CA CYS A 139 -9.50 -24.72 4.36
C CYS A 139 -10.21 -25.07 5.68
N PRO A 140 -9.68 -26.01 6.48
CA PRO A 140 -10.18 -26.23 7.82
C PRO A 140 -9.84 -25.01 8.66
N ILE A 141 -10.79 -24.09 8.80
CA ILE A 141 -10.79 -23.13 9.91
C ILE A 141 -11.08 -23.95 11.17
N ALA A 142 -10.05 -24.65 11.65
CA ALA A 142 -10.13 -25.48 12.82
C ALA A 142 -10.15 -24.59 14.06
N GLY A 143 -11.30 -24.58 14.74
CA GLY A 143 -11.45 -24.36 16.19
C GLY A 143 -11.25 -22.93 16.69
#